data_AF-I2GYB6-F1
#
_entry.id   AF-I2GYB6-F1
#
_cell.length_a   1.000
_cell.length_b   1.000
_cell.length_c   1.000
_cell.angle_alpha   90.00
_cell.angle_beta   90.00
_cell.angle_gamma   90.00
#
_symmetry.space_group_name_H-M   'P 1'
#
loop_
_entity.id
_entity.type
_entity.pdbx_description
1 polymer ?
#
loop_
_entity_poly.entity_id
_entity_poly.type
_entity_poly.pdbx_seq_one_letter_code
_entity_poly.pdbx_strand_id
1 'polypeptide(L)'
;MFGFITDYFSTKKSSDDMLTRSARDQCWNARDVYFSCLDSHDVISPNSKNAKDICTSEKNKYNENCAISWVRYFNDKRLVDYKKKKLMEENENVTFVDVNPALLEKKIILLHMQ
;
A
#
# COMPACT_ATOMS: atom_id res chain seq x y z
N MET A 1 -39.47 -23.09 18.28
CA MET A 1 -38.87 -23.16 16.92
C MET A 1 -38.03 -21.90 16.70
N PHE A 2 -36.85 -21.83 17.31
CA PHE A 2 -35.86 -20.77 17.04
C PHE A 2 -34.50 -21.45 17.03
N GLY A 3 -34.15 -22.00 15.87
CA GLY A 3 -32.88 -22.66 15.61
C GLY A 3 -31.81 -21.60 15.38
N PHE A 4 -30.81 -21.62 16.24
CA PHE A 4 -29.68 -20.71 16.33
C PHE A 4 -28.82 -20.72 15.06
N ILE A 5 -28.72 -19.55 14.40
CA ILE A 5 -27.67 -19.27 13.42
C ILE A 5 -26.37 -19.12 14.22
N THR A 6 -25.60 -20.20 14.37
CA THR A 6 -24.26 -20.16 15.03
C THR A 6 -23.10 -20.37 14.07
N ASP A 7 -23.34 -20.49 12.77
CA ASP A 7 -22.26 -20.75 11.80
C ASP A 7 -21.79 -19.49 11.04
N TYR A 8 -21.73 -18.33 11.71
CA TYR A 8 -21.08 -17.12 11.19
C TYR A 8 -19.70 -16.90 11.80
N PHE A 9 -18.97 -17.96 12.15
CA PHE A 9 -17.53 -17.87 12.44
C PHE A 9 -16.73 -18.44 11.27
N SER A 10 -16.93 -17.82 10.11
CA SER A 10 -16.08 -18.01 8.94
C SER A 10 -14.74 -17.31 9.20
N THR A 11 -13.80 -18.05 9.80
CA THR A 11 -12.32 -17.98 9.69
C THR A 11 -11.65 -16.61 9.46
N LYS A 12 -12.17 -15.51 10.00
CA LYS A 12 -11.47 -14.22 9.96
C LYS A 12 -10.43 -14.17 11.07
N LYS A 13 -9.15 -14.20 10.69
CA LYS A 13 -8.02 -13.90 11.58
C LYS A 13 -8.29 -12.54 12.24
N SER A 14 -8.45 -12.54 13.56
CA SER A 14 -8.89 -11.37 14.30
C SER A 14 -7.85 -10.26 14.20
N SER A 15 -8.29 -8.99 14.27
CA SER A 15 -7.38 -7.84 14.21
C SER A 15 -6.31 -7.87 15.30
N ASP A 16 -6.60 -8.49 16.45
CA ASP A 16 -5.65 -8.63 17.57
C ASP A 16 -4.56 -9.67 17.30
N ASP A 17 -4.87 -10.80 16.64
CA ASP A 17 -3.88 -11.81 16.26
C ASP A 17 -2.82 -11.25 15.29
N MET A 18 -3.25 -10.31 14.44
CA MET A 18 -2.43 -9.59 13.47
C MET A 18 -1.52 -8.51 14.08
N LEU A 19 -1.74 -8.15 15.36
CA LEU A 19 -0.94 -7.16 16.10
C LEU A 19 0.11 -7.82 17.02
N THR A 20 0.21 -9.15 17.01
CA THR A 20 1.30 -9.83 17.71
C THR A 20 2.65 -9.53 17.03
N ARG A 21 3.75 -9.57 17.79
CA ARG A 21 5.10 -9.33 17.25
C ARG A 21 5.42 -10.31 16.11
N SER A 22 5.15 -11.59 16.32
CA SER A 22 5.39 -12.63 15.31
C SER A 22 4.56 -12.42 14.03
N ALA A 23 3.31 -11.95 14.14
CA ALA A 23 2.50 -11.66 12.95
C ALA A 23 3.05 -10.46 12.16
N ARG A 24 3.59 -9.44 12.84
CA ARG A 24 4.26 -8.32 12.16
C ARG A 24 5.51 -8.75 11.40
N ASP A 25 6.31 -9.64 12.00
CA ASP A 25 7.51 -10.16 11.35
C ASP A 25 7.14 -10.94 10.06
N GLN A 26 6.09 -11.76 10.12
CA GLN A 26 5.54 -12.45 8.93
C GLN A 26 5.04 -11.47 7.87
N CYS A 27 4.32 -10.42 8.29
CA CYS A 27 3.84 -9.38 7.39
C CYS A 27 4.98 -8.64 6.68
N TRP A 28 6.05 -8.27 7.41
CA TRP A 28 7.22 -7.59 6.82
C TRP A 28 7.95 -8.49 5.83
N ASN A 29 8.14 -9.77 6.15
CA ASN A 29 8.74 -10.72 5.21
C ASN A 29 7.91 -10.86 3.93
N ALA A 30 6.58 -11.00 4.06
CA ALA A 30 5.68 -11.11 2.90
C ALA A 30 5.67 -9.82 2.06
N ARG A 31 5.72 -8.65 2.71
CA ARG A 31 5.86 -7.34 2.05
C ARG A 31 7.13 -7.25 1.23
N ASP A 32 8.26 -7.63 1.80
CA ASP A 32 9.57 -7.48 1.16
C ASP A 32 9.71 -8.41 -0.05
N VAL A 33 9.16 -9.63 0.03
CA VAL A 33 9.07 -10.55 -1.12
C VAL A 33 8.20 -9.96 -2.24
N TYR A 34 7.03 -9.40 -1.89
CA TYR A 34 6.17 -8.77 -2.89
C TYR A 34 6.81 -7.55 -3.55
N PHE A 35 7.45 -6.68 -2.76
CA PHE A 35 8.12 -5.49 -3.29
C PHE A 35 9.36 -5.85 -4.12
N SER A 36 10.12 -6.86 -3.72
CA SER A 36 11.21 -7.43 -4.53
C SER A 36 10.74 -7.90 -5.90
N CYS A 37 9.58 -8.57 -5.98
CA CYS A 37 9.00 -8.95 -7.26
C CYS A 37 8.65 -7.72 -8.11
N LEU A 38 8.01 -6.71 -7.51
CA LEU A 38 7.69 -5.47 -8.22
C LEU A 38 8.94 -4.74 -8.74
N ASP A 39 9.99 -4.67 -7.92
CA ASP A 39 11.27 -4.05 -8.27
C ASP A 39 11.96 -4.80 -9.44
N SER A 40 11.87 -6.13 -9.46
CA SER A 40 12.46 -6.96 -10.54
C SER A 40 11.77 -6.78 -11.90
N HIS A 41 10.56 -6.21 -11.90
CA HIS A 41 9.75 -5.99 -13.10
C HIS A 41 9.50 -4.50 -13.39
N ASP A 42 10.26 -3.60 -12.74
CA ASP A 42 10.13 -2.14 -12.85
C ASP A 42 8.70 -1.61 -12.61
N VAL A 43 7.94 -2.31 -11.75
CA VAL A 43 6.56 -1.92 -11.41
C VAL A 43 6.56 -1.04 -10.17
N ILE A 44 6.37 0.26 -10.39
CA ILE A 44 6.35 1.24 -9.30
C ILE A 44 5.05 1.17 -8.49
N SER A 45 3.91 1.00 -9.17
CA SER A 45 2.58 1.02 -8.53
C SER A 45 2.10 -0.37 -8.13
N PRO A 46 2.00 -0.68 -6.82
CA PRO A 46 1.58 -2.01 -6.33
C PRO A 46 0.10 -2.34 -6.65
N ASN A 47 -0.69 -1.31 -6.98
CA ASN A 47 -2.11 -1.45 -7.31
C ASN A 47 -2.38 -1.43 -8.81
N SER A 48 -1.33 -1.30 -9.65
CA SER A 48 -1.47 -1.34 -11.10
C SER A 48 -1.97 -2.71 -11.59
N LYS A 49 -2.54 -2.74 -12.80
CA LYS A 49 -2.94 -3.98 -13.45
C LYS A 49 -1.73 -4.89 -13.70
N ASN A 50 -0.61 -4.30 -14.15
CA ASN A 50 0.65 -5.00 -14.37
C ASN A 50 1.19 -5.71 -13.10
N ALA A 51 1.07 -5.07 -11.93
CA ALA A 51 1.43 -5.69 -10.66
C ALA A 51 0.59 -6.93 -10.33
N LYS A 52 -0.70 -6.93 -10.71
CA LYS A 52 -1.60 -8.06 -10.48
C LYS A 52 -1.27 -9.25 -11.37
N ASP A 53 -0.85 -9.01 -12.61
CA ASP A 53 -0.63 -10.08 -13.58
C ASP A 53 0.73 -10.77 -13.39
N ILE A 54 1.73 -10.04 -12.87
CA ILE A 54 3.11 -10.54 -12.72
C ILE A 54 3.37 -11.14 -11.33
N CYS A 55 3.02 -10.41 -10.27
CA CYS A 55 3.36 -10.76 -8.88
C CYS A 55 2.14 -11.23 -8.08
N THR A 56 1.21 -11.97 -8.71
CA THR A 56 -0.08 -12.34 -8.08
C THR A 56 0.12 -13.20 -6.83
N SER A 57 1.06 -14.14 -6.87
CA SER A 57 1.29 -15.11 -5.79
C SER A 57 1.79 -14.42 -4.52
N GLU A 58 2.80 -13.56 -4.69
CA GLU A 58 3.41 -12.75 -3.65
C GLU A 58 2.41 -11.74 -3.10
N LYS A 59 1.60 -11.14 -3.97
CA LYS A 59 0.51 -10.22 -3.58
C LYS A 59 -0.53 -10.90 -2.71
N ASN A 60 -0.92 -12.14 -3.03
CA ASN A 60 -1.88 -12.89 -2.23
C ASN A 60 -1.30 -13.20 -0.85
N LYS A 61 -0.06 -13.72 -0.79
CA LYS A 61 0.65 -13.96 0.48
C LYS A 61 0.80 -12.69 1.32
N TYR A 62 1.08 -11.56 0.68
CA TYR A 62 1.18 -10.26 1.34
C TYR A 62 -0.17 -9.84 1.95
N ASN A 63 -1.27 -9.96 1.21
CA ASN A 63 -2.61 -9.64 1.71
C ASN A 63 -3.11 -10.61 2.79
N GLU A 64 -2.71 -11.88 2.74
CA GLU A 64 -3.09 -12.91 3.72
C GLU A 64 -2.33 -12.74 5.05
N ASN A 65 -1.06 -12.36 5.00
CA ASN A 65 -0.20 -12.26 6.18
C ASN A 65 -0.22 -10.87 6.83
N CYS A 66 -0.70 -9.83 6.13
CA CYS A 66 -0.77 -8.48 6.65
C CYS A 66 -2.20 -8.02 6.90
N ALA A 67 -2.37 -7.18 7.93
CA ALA A 67 -3.61 -6.44 8.12
C ALA A 67 -3.84 -5.44 6.98
N ILE A 68 -5.10 -5.27 6.57
CA ILE A 68 -5.50 -4.40 5.44
C ILE A 68 -4.99 -2.96 5.62
N SER A 69 -5.01 -2.43 6.85
CA SER A 69 -4.52 -1.09 7.16
C SER A 69 -3.02 -0.94 6.88
N TRP A 70 -2.24 -1.98 7.18
CA TRP A 70 -0.79 -2.02 6.94
C TRP A 70 -0.50 -2.14 5.44
N VAL A 71 -1.24 -3.00 4.73
CA VAL A 71 -1.11 -3.14 3.27
C VAL A 71 -1.34 -1.81 2.58
N ARG A 72 -2.41 -1.09 2.95
CA ARG A 72 -2.71 0.24 2.40
C ARG A 72 -1.58 1.22 2.67
N TYR A 73 -1.16 1.33 3.94
CA TYR A 73 -0.09 2.24 4.34
C TYR A 73 1.22 1.99 3.57
N PHE A 74 1.66 0.74 3.47
CA PHE A 74 2.91 0.41 2.79
C PHE A 74 2.85 0.65 1.28
N ASN A 75 1.72 0.36 0.64
CA ASN A 75 1.55 0.63 -0.78
C ASN A 75 1.57 2.13 -1.09
N ASP A 76 0.88 2.93 -0.27
CA ASP A 76 0.88 4.39 -0.38
C ASP A 76 2.28 4.96 -0.13
N LYS A 77 2.96 4.46 0.91
CA LYS A 77 4.32 4.87 1.25
C LYS A 77 5.29 4.60 0.11
N ARG A 78 5.24 3.44 -0.53
CA ARG A 78 6.11 3.12 -1.67
C ARG A 78 5.95 4.13 -2.83
N LEU A 79 4.71 4.55 -3.12
CA LEU A 79 4.45 5.57 -4.14
C LEU A 79 4.98 6.96 -3.73
N VAL A 80 4.78 7.34 -2.47
CA VAL A 80 5.27 8.62 -1.94
C VAL A 80 6.80 8.66 -1.95
N ASP A 81 7.45 7.59 -1.49
CA ASP A 81 8.91 7.49 -1.45
C ASP A 81 9.50 7.51 -2.87
N TYR A 82 8.87 6.82 -3.83
CA TYR A 82 9.26 6.88 -5.24
C TYR A 82 9.15 8.31 -5.81
N LYS A 83 8.01 8.97 -5.60
CA LYS A 83 7.82 10.36 -6.05
C LYS A 83 8.84 11.28 -5.40
N LYS A 84 9.04 11.16 -4.09
CA LYS A 84 10.01 11.95 -3.34
C LYS A 84 11.42 11.76 -3.91
N LYS A 85 11.84 10.53 -4.16
CA LYS A 85 13.15 10.23 -4.76
C LYS A 85 13.29 10.88 -6.14
N LYS A 86 12.31 10.69 -7.03
CA LYS A 86 12.32 11.30 -8.37
C LYS A 86 12.39 12.82 -8.31
N LEU A 87 11.65 13.43 -7.39
CA LEU A 87 11.65 14.87 -7.17
C LEU A 87 13.00 15.39 -6.64
N MET A 88 13.65 14.64 -5.73
CA MET A 88 15.01 14.97 -5.24
C MET A 88 16.07 14.85 -6.33
N GLU A 89 15.91 13.91 -7.27
CA GLU A 89 16.79 13.77 -8.43
C GLU A 89 16.55 14.86 -9.49
N GLU A 90 15.31 15.35 -9.62
CA GLU A 90 14.93 16.32 -10.65
C GLU A 90 15.22 17.78 -10.28
N ASN A 91 15.10 18.24 -9.01
CA ASN A 91 15.46 19.62 -8.59
C ASN A 91 15.52 19.80 -7.04
N GLU A 92 16.47 20.60 -6.52
CA GLU A 92 16.62 20.92 -5.08
C GLU A 92 15.46 21.74 -4.44
N ASN A 93 14.44 22.16 -5.21
CA ASN A 93 13.41 23.10 -4.76
C ASN A 93 12.00 22.50 -4.54
N VAL A 94 11.86 21.17 -4.52
CA VAL A 94 10.55 20.54 -4.37
C VAL A 94 10.06 20.56 -2.92
N THR A 95 8.96 21.28 -2.68
CA THR A 95 8.36 21.41 -1.36
C THR A 95 7.27 20.36 -1.11
N PHE A 96 7.02 20.01 0.15
CA PHE A 96 6.00 19.05 0.59
C PHE A 96 4.59 19.27 -0.02
N VAL A 97 4.29 20.51 -0.43
CA VAL A 97 3.01 20.92 -1.03
C VAL A 97 2.78 20.28 -2.42
N ASP A 98 3.85 20.03 -3.19
CA ASP A 98 3.75 19.48 -4.55
C ASP A 98 3.56 17.95 -4.57
N VAL A 99 3.74 17.28 -3.42
CA VAL A 99 3.68 15.82 -3.29
C VAL A 99 2.31 15.33 -2.82
N ASN A 100 1.47 16.23 -2.30
CA ASN A 100 0.13 15.91 -1.82
C ASN A 100 -0.91 16.10 -2.94
N PRO A 101 -1.55 15.02 -3.46
CA PRO A 101 -2.55 15.13 -4.52
C PRO A 101 -3.74 16.02 -4.15
N ALA A 102 -4.10 16.09 -2.86
CA ALA A 102 -5.21 16.92 -2.37
C ALA A 102 -4.88 18.42 -2.31
N LEU A 103 -3.61 18.80 -2.43
CA LEU A 103 -3.17 20.21 -2.46
C LEU A 103 -2.86 20.69 -3.88
N LEU A 104 -2.69 19.77 -4.84
CA LEU A 104 -2.43 20.09 -6.25
C LEU A 104 -3.61 20.83 -6.90
N GLU A 105 -4.85 20.45 -6.57
CA GLU A 105 -6.07 21.11 -7.07
C GLU A 105 -6.15 22.58 -6.62
N LYS A 106 -5.64 22.91 -5.43
CA LYS A 106 -5.68 24.29 -4.90
C LYS A 106 -4.67 25.22 -5.56
N LYS A 107 -3.52 24.70 -5.99
CA LYS A 107 -2.46 25.48 -6.67
C LYS A 107 -2.87 25.87 -8.09
N ILE A 108 -3.60 25.01 -8.80
CA ILE A 108 -4.16 25.29 -10.14
C ILE A 108 -5.19 26.44 -10.06
N ILE A 109 -6.09 26.43 -9.07
CA ILE A 109 -7.12 27.46 -8.90
C ILE A 109 -6.53 28.85 -8.64
N LEU A 110 -5.41 28.94 -7.92
CA LEU A 110 -4.74 30.21 -7.61
C LEU A 110 -3.98 30.81 -8.80
N LEU A 111 -3.45 29.99 -9.71
CA LEU A 111 -2.73 30.46 -10.90
C LEU A 111 -3.66 30.94 -12.03
N HIS A 112 -4.94 30.56 -11.99
CA HIS A 112 -5.96 31.01 -12.95
C HIS A 112 -6.75 32.25 -12.49
N MET A 113 -6.33 32.89 -11.39
CA MET A 113 -6.99 34.06 -10.80
C MET A 113 -6.12 35.33 -10.78
N GLN A 114 -5.04 35.35 -11.57
CA GLN A 114 -4.29 36.57 -11.93
C GLN A 114 -4.48 36.91 -13.41
#